data_AF-A0A4Y2EDW2-F1
#
_entry.id   AF-A0A4Y2EDW2-F1
#
_cell.length_a   1.000
_cell.length_b   1.000
_cell.length_c   1.000
_cell.angle_alpha   90.00
_cell.angle_beta   90.00
_cell.angle_gamma   90.00
#
_symmetry.space_group_name_H-M   'P 1'
#
loop_
_entity.id
_entity.type
_entity.pdbx_description
1 polymer ?
#
loop_
_entity_poly.entity_id
_entity_poly.type
_entity_poly.pdbx_seq_one_letter_code
_entity_poly.pdbx_strand_id
1 'polypeptide(L)'
;MDWDALKKKEVIHDLENQIGAKWTIQLSLWIGNNRTVERTLTLRVPANISFERFMELEEKLGRFRFVFSMRDGKPYIYSIYGIQNDAEEGMYWFLFLRSKGTEEHLEPI
;
A
#
# COMPACT_ATOMS: atom_id res chain seq x y z
N MET A 1 -28.43 8.83 -2.78
CA MET A 1 -27.21 9.61 -3.05
C MET A 1 -26.06 8.86 -2.42
N ASP A 2 -25.02 8.55 -3.18
CA ASP A 2 -23.86 7.76 -2.70
C ASP A 2 -22.76 8.70 -2.20
N TRP A 3 -22.72 8.89 -0.89
CA TRP A 3 -21.75 9.78 -0.22
C TRP A 3 -20.32 9.24 -0.24
N ASP A 4 -20.13 7.93 -0.34
CA ASP A 4 -18.79 7.32 -0.33
C ASP A 4 -18.14 7.46 -1.70
N ALA A 5 -18.91 7.30 -2.79
CA ALA A 5 -18.43 7.56 -4.14
C ALA A 5 -17.99 9.03 -4.33
N LEU A 6 -18.67 9.99 -3.69
CA LEU A 6 -18.29 11.40 -3.73
C LEU A 6 -16.98 11.66 -3.00
N LYS A 7 -16.81 11.15 -1.77
CA LYS A 7 -15.56 11.28 -1.00
C LYS A 7 -14.36 10.70 -1.77
N LYS A 8 -14.53 9.55 -2.41
CA LYS A 8 -13.47 8.93 -3.22
C LYS A 8 -13.06 9.81 -4.40
N LYS A 9 -14.03 10.45 -5.07
CA LYS A 9 -13.75 11.39 -6.16
C LYS A 9 -13.00 12.62 -5.68
N GLU A 10 -13.36 13.17 -4.52
CA GLU A 10 -12.65 14.29 -3.90
C GLU A 10 -11.18 13.94 -3.61
N VAL A 11 -10.93 12.78 -2.99
CA VAL A 11 -9.55 12.32 -2.70
C VAL A 11 -8.71 12.22 -3.98
N ILE A 12 -9.26 11.66 -5.07
CA ILE A 12 -8.56 11.57 -6.36
C ILE A 12 -8.31 12.96 -6.93
N HIS A 13 -9.32 13.82 -6.93
CA HIS A 13 -9.24 15.17 -7.46
C HIS A 13 -8.15 16.00 -6.75
N ASP A 14 -8.10 15.93 -5.42
CA ASP A 14 -7.09 16.62 -4.62
C ASP A 14 -5.67 16.10 -4.94
N LEU A 15 -5.51 14.79 -5.08
CA LEU A 15 -4.23 14.17 -5.44
C LEU A 15 -3.76 14.60 -6.83
N GLU A 16 -4.65 14.69 -7.80
CA GLU A 16 -4.34 15.09 -9.17
C GLU A 16 -3.96 16.57 -9.25
N ASN A 17 -4.65 17.43 -8.50
CA ASN A 17 -4.46 18.88 -8.54
C ASN A 17 -3.34 19.41 -7.65
N GLN A 18 -2.83 18.61 -6.72
CA GLN A 18 -1.74 19.04 -5.85
C GLN A 18 -0.49 19.40 -6.69
N ILE A 19 0.04 20.61 -6.52
CA ILE A 19 1.15 21.16 -7.32
C ILE A 19 2.47 20.40 -7.03
N GLY A 20 3.29 20.22 -8.06
CA GLY A 20 4.64 19.67 -7.95
C GLY A 20 4.88 18.40 -8.77
N ALA A 21 6.07 17.82 -8.63
CA ALA A 21 6.44 16.57 -9.30
C ALA A 21 5.52 15.42 -8.85
N LYS A 22 5.20 14.51 -9.78
CA LYS A 22 4.32 13.36 -9.55
C LYS A 22 5.03 12.07 -9.94
N TRP A 23 4.84 11.03 -9.16
CA TRP A 23 5.27 9.67 -9.49
C TRP A 23 4.06 8.76 -9.70
N THR A 24 4.21 7.77 -10.56
CA THR A 24 3.27 6.65 -10.65
C THR A 24 3.87 5.50 -9.88
N ILE A 25 3.20 5.09 -8.82
CA ILE A 25 3.61 3.96 -7.97
C ILE A 25 2.70 2.79 -8.29
N GLN A 26 3.30 1.61 -8.45
CA GLN A 26 2.60 0.35 -8.52
C GLN A 26 2.89 -0.45 -7.25
N LEU A 27 1.86 -0.78 -6.49
CA LEU A 27 1.93 -1.64 -5.32
C LEU A 27 1.32 -3.00 -5.67
N SER A 28 2.10 -4.07 -5.49
CA SER A 28 1.62 -5.44 -5.67
C SER A 28 1.66 -6.17 -4.33
N LEU A 29 0.53 -6.74 -3.94
CA LEU A 29 0.41 -7.60 -2.77
C LEU A 29 0.46 -9.05 -3.19
N TRP A 30 1.33 -9.81 -2.55
CA TRP A 30 1.41 -11.26 -2.66
C TRP A 30 1.10 -11.91 -1.32
N ILE A 31 0.23 -12.91 -1.34
CA ILE A 31 -0.17 -13.67 -0.15
C ILE A 31 0.10 -15.15 -0.38
N GLY A 32 0.69 -15.80 0.62
CA GLY A 32 1.04 -17.22 0.61
C GLY A 32 2.35 -17.52 -0.13
N ASN A 33 2.87 -18.73 0.11
CA ASN A 33 4.21 -19.14 -0.33
C ASN A 33 4.39 -19.20 -1.87
N ASN A 34 3.28 -19.22 -2.63
CA ASN A 34 3.29 -19.26 -4.10
C ASN A 34 2.72 -18.00 -4.76
N ARG A 35 2.70 -16.85 -4.06
CA ARG A 35 2.10 -15.59 -4.56
C ARG A 35 0.64 -15.78 -5.02
N THR A 36 -0.10 -16.61 -4.29
CA THR A 36 -1.41 -17.15 -4.68
C THR A 36 -2.49 -16.07 -4.84
N VAL A 37 -2.32 -14.92 -4.19
CA VAL A 37 -3.15 -13.73 -4.39
C VAL A 37 -2.27 -12.62 -4.94
N GLU A 38 -2.55 -12.18 -6.15
CA GLU A 38 -1.99 -10.94 -6.70
C GLU A 38 -3.08 -9.85 -6.72
N ARG A 39 -2.78 -8.76 -6.02
CA ARG A 39 -3.53 -7.50 -6.13
C ARG A 39 -2.54 -6.41 -6.46
N THR A 40 -2.72 -5.80 -7.62
CA THR A 40 -1.87 -4.71 -8.08
C THR A 40 -2.69 -3.43 -8.11
N LEU A 41 -2.19 -2.41 -7.43
CA LEU A 41 -2.74 -1.06 -7.39
C LEU A 41 -1.76 -0.13 -8.08
N THR A 42 -2.29 0.80 -8.86
CA THR A 42 -1.50 1.86 -9.48
C THR A 42 -2.12 3.19 -9.13
N LEU A 43 -1.33 4.09 -8.54
CA LEU A 43 -1.79 5.44 -8.20
C LEU A 43 -0.71 6.46 -8.56
N ARG A 44 -1.17 7.59 -9.11
CA ARG A 44 -0.34 8.77 -9.36
C ARG A 44 -0.40 9.67 -8.14
N VAL A 45 0.76 9.94 -7.56
CA VAL A 45 0.91 10.58 -6.25
C VAL A 45 1.99 11.67 -6.32
N PRO A 46 2.01 12.63 -5.37
CA PRO A 46 3.16 13.52 -5.18
C PRO A 46 4.47 12.73 -5.08
N ALA A 47 5.53 13.27 -5.69
CA ALA A 47 6.88 12.72 -5.52
C ALA A 47 7.26 12.72 -4.03
N ASN A 48 8.08 11.74 -3.62
CA ASN A 48 8.55 11.55 -2.24
C ASN A 48 7.44 11.31 -1.20
N ILE A 49 6.27 10.81 -1.61
CA ILE A 49 5.25 10.33 -0.66
C ILE A 49 5.81 9.19 0.21
N SER A 50 5.48 9.17 1.50
CA SER A 50 5.82 8.03 2.36
C SER A 50 4.94 6.82 2.04
N PHE A 51 5.46 5.62 2.27
CA PHE A 51 4.67 4.39 2.10
C PHE A 51 3.42 4.38 2.99
N GLU A 52 3.53 4.83 4.24
CA GLU A 52 2.39 5.00 5.15
C GLU A 52 1.31 5.89 4.53
N ARG A 53 1.69 7.06 4.00
CA ARG A 53 0.75 7.98 3.38
C ARG A 53 0.14 7.42 2.09
N PHE A 54 0.90 6.66 1.30
CA PHE A 54 0.37 5.95 0.14
C PHE A 54 -0.73 4.96 0.55
N MET A 55 -0.48 4.17 1.60
CA MET A 55 -1.44 3.21 2.13
C MET A 55 -2.70 3.92 2.63
N GLU A 56 -2.58 4.98 3.43
CA GLU A 56 -3.74 5.79 3.89
C GLU A 56 -4.65 6.26 2.75
N LEU A 57 -4.07 6.64 1.60
CA LEU A 57 -4.84 7.04 0.42
C LEU A 57 -5.61 5.86 -0.16
N GLU A 58 -4.96 4.69 -0.29
CA GLU A 58 -5.62 3.48 -0.80
C GLU A 58 -6.76 3.00 0.11
N GLU A 59 -6.64 3.16 1.43
CA GLU A 59 -7.72 2.89 2.38
C GLU A 59 -8.87 3.89 2.26
N LYS A 60 -8.58 5.19 2.12
CA LYS A 60 -9.62 6.22 1.87
C LYS A 60 -10.37 5.98 0.56
N LEU A 61 -9.68 5.45 -0.44
CA LEU A 61 -10.30 5.04 -1.70
C LEU A 61 -11.09 3.72 -1.57
N GLY A 62 -10.99 3.04 -0.42
CA GLY A 62 -11.59 1.74 -0.14
C GLY A 62 -11.05 0.64 -1.05
N ARG A 63 -9.86 0.84 -1.62
CA ARG A 63 -9.21 -0.12 -2.53
C ARG A 63 -8.33 -1.11 -1.77
N PHE A 64 -7.96 -0.76 -0.54
CA PHE A 64 -7.16 -1.59 0.34
C PHE A 64 -7.59 -1.44 1.79
N ARG A 65 -7.35 -2.46 2.60
CA ARG A 65 -7.57 -2.43 4.06
C ARG A 65 -6.32 -2.95 4.74
N PHE A 66 -5.74 -2.14 5.62
CA PHE A 66 -4.57 -2.52 6.40
C PHE A 66 -4.73 -2.01 7.83
N VAL A 67 -3.98 -2.58 8.75
CA VAL A 67 -3.88 -2.10 10.12
C VAL A 67 -2.40 -1.92 10.43
N PHE A 68 -2.04 -0.72 10.87
CA PHE A 68 -0.72 -0.45 11.41
C PHE A 68 -0.69 -0.76 12.91
N SER A 69 0.45 -1.26 13.39
CA SER A 69 0.81 -1.30 14.81
C SER A 69 2.03 -0.42 15.03
N MET A 70 2.06 0.28 16.15
CA MET A 70 3.23 1.07 16.55
C MET A 70 4.19 0.19 17.35
N ARG A 71 5.46 0.14 16.94
CA ARG A 71 6.54 -0.49 17.72
C ARG A 71 7.71 0.48 17.76
N ASP A 72 8.18 0.82 18.96
CA ASP A 72 9.26 1.79 19.19
C ASP A 72 9.07 3.13 18.44
N GLY A 73 7.82 3.61 18.39
CA GLY A 73 7.46 4.85 17.70
C GLY A 73 7.42 4.76 16.16
N LYS A 74 7.58 3.57 15.58
CA LYS A 74 7.52 3.34 14.13
C LYS A 74 6.28 2.52 13.75
N PRO A 75 5.57 2.88 12.65
CA PRO A 75 4.44 2.11 12.16
C PRO A 75 4.91 0.85 11.43
N TYR A 76 4.29 -0.29 11.74
CA TYR A 76 4.49 -1.57 11.07
C TYR A 76 3.15 -2.11 10.59
N ILE A 77 3.11 -2.70 9.39
CA ILE A 77 1.91 -3.40 8.93
C ILE A 77 1.68 -4.61 9.83
N TYR A 78 0.56 -4.59 10.55
CA TYR A 78 0.11 -5.70 11.39
C TYR A 78 -0.84 -6.63 10.63
N SER A 79 -1.74 -6.06 9.82
CA SER A 79 -2.63 -6.86 8.98
C SER A 79 -2.92 -6.21 7.64
N ILE A 80 -3.21 -7.04 6.64
CA ILE A 80 -3.74 -6.63 5.34
C ILE A 80 -4.96 -7.50 5.04
N TYR A 81 -6.10 -6.88 4.71
CA TYR A 81 -7.39 -7.56 4.53
C TYR A 81 -7.80 -8.49 5.69
N GLY A 82 -7.36 -8.18 6.92
CA GLY A 82 -7.64 -9.01 8.10
C GLY A 82 -6.71 -10.21 8.28
N ILE A 83 -5.78 -10.45 7.34
CA ILE A 83 -4.71 -11.44 7.51
C ILE A 83 -3.61 -10.79 8.34
N GLN A 84 -3.46 -11.29 9.56
CA GLN A 84 -2.52 -10.76 10.56
C GLN A 84 -1.15 -11.41 10.43
N ASN A 85 -0.12 -10.74 10.97
CA ASN A 85 1.12 -11.42 11.30
C ASN A 85 0.87 -12.47 12.38
N ASP A 86 1.52 -13.61 12.26
CA ASP A 86 1.50 -14.69 13.24
C ASP A 86 2.93 -15.21 13.41
N ALA A 87 3.55 -14.88 14.54
CA ALA A 87 4.93 -15.26 14.79
C ALA A 87 5.08 -16.76 15.08
N GLU A 88 4.05 -17.40 15.64
CA GLU A 88 4.06 -18.84 15.97
C GLU A 88 4.03 -19.68 14.69
N GLU A 89 3.27 -19.22 13.70
CA GLU A 89 3.16 -19.82 12.37
C GLU A 89 4.18 -19.26 11.35
N GLY A 90 5.07 -18.37 11.78
CA GLY A 90 6.11 -17.77 10.93
C GLY A 90 5.58 -16.87 9.81
N MET A 91 4.38 -16.30 9.95
CA MET A 91 3.73 -15.44 8.97
C MET A 91 4.01 -13.95 9.24
N TYR A 92 4.67 -13.30 8.28
CA TYR A 92 5.04 -11.88 8.37
C TYR A 92 4.76 -11.13 7.06
N TRP A 93 4.35 -9.87 7.19
CA TRP A 93 4.30 -8.92 6.08
C TRP A 93 5.67 -8.28 5.84
N PHE A 94 6.16 -8.38 4.61
CA PHE A 94 7.39 -7.76 4.16
C PHE A 94 7.10 -6.73 3.07
N LEU A 95 7.82 -5.60 3.11
CA LEU A 95 7.80 -4.60 2.07
C LEU A 95 9.05 -4.76 1.20
N PHE A 96 8.86 -4.79 -0.11
CA PHE A 96 9.96 -4.92 -1.08
C PHE A 96 9.92 -3.74 -2.05
N LEU A 97 11.10 -3.24 -2.41
CA LEU A 97 11.24 -2.28 -3.49
C LEU A 97 11.64 -3.01 -4.77
N ARG A 98 10.80 -2.95 -5.80
CA ARG A 98 11.13 -3.48 -7.13
C ARG A 98 11.80 -2.40 -7.97
N SER A 99 13.08 -2.58 -8.28
CA SER A 99 13.76 -1.76 -9.29
C SER A 99 13.39 -2.26 -10.70
N LYS A 100 13.42 -1.36 -11.69
CA LYS A 100 13.13 -1.74 -13.09
C LYS A 100 14.18 -2.74 -13.58
N GLY A 101 13.76 -3.96 -13.90
CA GLY A 101 14.58 -4.95 -14.62
C GLY A 101 14.94 -6.22 -13.83
N THR A 102 14.67 -6.31 -12.53
CA THR A 102 14.97 -7.50 -11.73
C THR A 102 13.70 -8.07 -11.13
N GLU A 103 13.10 -9.04 -11.82
CA GLU A 103 12.02 -9.86 -11.26
C GLU A 103 12.57 -10.88 -10.24
N GLU A 104 13.87 -11.17 -10.32
CA GLU A 104 14.57 -12.21 -9.56
C GLU A 104 15.26 -11.70 -8.28
N HIS A 105 15.41 -10.37 -8.10
CA HIS A 105 16.08 -9.80 -6.93
C HIS A 105 15.21 -8.73 -6.29
N LEU A 106 14.43 -9.13 -5.28
CA LEU A 106 13.68 -8.23 -4.42
C LEU A 106 14.42 -8.13 -3.09
N GLU A 107 14.85 -6.93 -2.72
CA GLU A 107 15.42 -6.68 -1.39
C GLU A 107 14.34 -6.14 -0.44
N PRO A 108 14.21 -6.72 0.77
CA PRO A 108 13.32 -6.17 1.78
C PRO A 108 13.85 -4.81 2.24
N ILE A 109 12.94 -3.85 2.44
CA ILE A 109 13.26 -2.49 2.89
C ILE A 109 12.66 -2.17 4.26
#